data_AF-A0A0R3WGV7-F1
#
_entry.id   AF-A0A0R3WGV7-F1
#
_cell.length_a   1.000
_cell.length_b   1.000
_cell.length_c   1.000
_cell.angle_alpha   90.00
_cell.angle_beta   90.00
_cell.angle_gamma   90.00
#
_symmetry.space_group_name_H-M   'P 1'
#
loop_
_entity.id
_entity.type
_entity.pdbx_description
1 polymer ?
#
loop_
_entity_poly.entity_id
_entity_poly.type
_entity_poly.pdbx_seq_one_letter_code
_entity_poly.pdbx_strand_id
1 'polypeptide(L)'
;MGTCVSHESISAGPAIGIDFRTTFSCAGVTQDNKDEIIANGQSHCITPSLVTFTDKELLTDDLAKKQDVKRLIGRRLNDETMQGDMKRWPFKVINSNGQPKVKVKWC
;
A
#
# COMPACT_ATOMS: atom_id res chain seq x y z
N MET A 1 35.77 -40.73 4.60
CA MET A 1 35.81 -39.54 3.74
C MET A 1 34.36 -39.11 3.52
N GLY A 2 33.86 -38.16 4.31
CA GLY A 2 32.50 -37.62 4.15
C GLY A 2 32.57 -36.37 3.30
N THR A 3 31.84 -36.34 2.19
CA THR A 3 31.71 -35.17 1.33
C THR A 3 30.72 -34.19 1.95
N CYS A 4 31.20 -33.00 2.33
CA CYS A 4 30.34 -31.88 2.68
C CYS A 4 29.55 -31.46 1.43
N VAL A 5 28.23 -31.60 1.47
CA VAL A 5 27.35 -31.05 0.44
C VAL A 5 27.26 -29.54 0.69
N SER A 6 27.76 -28.73 -0.23
CA SER A 6 27.58 -27.28 -0.20
C SER A 6 26.09 -26.98 -0.34
N HIS A 7 25.48 -26.48 0.72
CA HIS A 7 24.12 -25.97 0.69
C HIS A 7 24.17 -24.69 -0.16
N GLU A 8 23.71 -24.76 -1.40
CA GLU A 8 23.59 -23.59 -2.25
C GLU A 8 22.45 -22.73 -1.67
N SER A 9 22.83 -21.73 -0.87
CA SER A 9 21.90 -20.76 -0.33
C SER A 9 21.33 -19.97 -1.50
N ILE A 10 20.01 -20.08 -1.72
CA ILE A 10 19.28 -19.12 -2.54
C ILE A 10 19.65 -17.74 -1.99
N SER A 11 20.41 -16.96 -2.75
CA SER A 11 20.70 -15.58 -2.40
C SER A 11 19.36 -14.89 -2.23
N ALA A 12 19.04 -14.47 -1.02
CA ALA A 12 17.94 -13.55 -0.81
C ALA A 12 18.17 -12.38 -1.79
N GLY A 13 17.16 -12.03 -2.59
CA GLY A 13 17.24 -10.88 -3.48
C GLY A 13 17.59 -9.60 -2.71
N PRO A 14 17.91 -8.50 -3.41
CA PRO A 14 18.28 -7.26 -2.74
C PRO A 14 17.16 -6.75 -1.82
N ALA A 15 17.53 -6.12 -0.71
CA ALA A 15 16.57 -5.62 0.26
C ALA A 15 15.82 -4.40 -0.30
N ILE A 16 14.50 -4.37 -0.10
CA ILE A 16 13.63 -3.27 -0.54
C ILE A 16 13.10 -2.51 0.69
N GLY A 17 13.38 -1.21 0.74
CA GLY A 17 12.76 -0.28 1.68
C GLY A 17 11.50 0.33 1.07
N ILE A 18 10.39 0.35 1.82
CA ILE A 18 9.13 0.94 1.37
C ILE A 18 8.71 2.00 2.38
N ASP A 19 8.67 3.27 1.95
CA ASP A 19 8.05 4.33 2.73
C ASP A 19 6.56 4.38 2.42
N PHE A 20 5.75 3.94 3.36
CA PHE A 20 4.31 3.78 3.20
C PHE A 20 3.54 4.96 3.82
N ARG A 21 3.61 6.17 3.23
CA ARG A 21 2.88 7.35 3.75
C ARG A 21 1.46 7.51 3.22
N THR A 22 0.67 8.31 3.92
CA THR A 22 -0.75 8.53 3.65
C THR A 22 -1.09 8.96 2.23
N THR A 23 -0.35 9.90 1.65
CA THR A 23 -0.67 10.49 0.33
C THR A 23 0.15 9.89 -0.81
N PHE A 24 1.45 9.69 -0.58
CA PHE A 24 2.38 9.14 -1.54
C PHE A 24 3.27 8.11 -0.84
N SER A 25 3.63 7.06 -1.55
CA SER A 25 4.60 6.06 -1.11
C SER A 25 5.79 6.03 -2.07
N CYS A 26 6.93 5.54 -1.61
CA CYS A 26 8.09 5.28 -2.46
C CYS A 26 8.72 3.93 -2.08
N ALA A 27 9.50 3.38 -3.00
CA ALA A 27 10.30 2.19 -2.77
C ALA A 27 11.75 2.47 -3.16
N GLY A 28 12.69 1.93 -2.39
CA GLY A 28 14.11 1.98 -2.69
C GLY A 28 14.74 0.61 -2.52
N VAL A 29 15.85 0.39 -3.20
CA VAL A 29 16.65 -0.83 -3.12
C VAL A 29 18.06 -0.48 -2.70
N THR A 30 18.63 -1.30 -1.83
CA THR A 30 20.06 -1.28 -1.55
C THR A 30 20.70 -2.48 -2.23
N GLN A 31 21.54 -2.22 -3.23
CA GLN A 31 22.29 -3.23 -3.96
C GLN A 31 23.69 -2.71 -4.24
N ASP A 32 24.71 -3.58 -4.12
CA ASP A 32 26.11 -3.23 -4.41
C ASP A 32 26.61 -1.98 -3.64
N ASN A 33 26.21 -1.85 -2.37
CA ASN A 33 26.48 -0.70 -1.49
C ASN A 33 25.98 0.65 -2.03
N LYS A 34 24.96 0.62 -2.89
CA LYS A 34 24.30 1.79 -3.44
C LYS A 34 22.82 1.77 -3.12
N ASP A 35 22.30 2.91 -2.70
CA ASP A 35 20.87 3.13 -2.48
C ASP A 35 20.25 3.78 -3.71
N GLU A 36 19.20 3.17 -4.24
CA GLU A 36 18.48 3.66 -5.42
C GLU A 36 16.98 3.75 -5.13
N ILE A 37 16.34 4.84 -5.59
CA ILE A 37 14.88 4.97 -5.55
C ILE A 37 14.30 4.35 -6.82
N ILE A 38 13.32 3.47 -6.64
CA ILE A 38 12.68 2.74 -7.73
C ILE A 38 11.58 3.63 -8.33
N ALA A 39 11.69 3.92 -9.62
CA ALA A 39 10.64 4.60 -10.36
C ALA A 39 9.48 3.65 -10.68
N ASN A 40 8.25 4.17 -10.68
CA ASN A 40 7.06 3.42 -11.08
C ASN A 40 6.98 3.28 -12.62
N GLY A 41 5.93 2.63 -13.12
CA GLY A 41 5.71 2.43 -14.57
C GLY A 41 5.54 3.72 -15.39
N GLN A 42 5.46 4.89 -14.75
CA GLN A 42 5.41 6.21 -15.38
C GLN A 42 6.71 7.01 -15.16
N SER A 43 7.78 6.35 -14.68
CA SER A 43 9.07 6.97 -14.37
C SER A 43 9.06 7.98 -13.22
N HIS A 44 8.03 7.98 -12.36
CA HIS A 44 7.99 8.77 -11.14
C HIS A 44 8.53 7.98 -9.94
N CYS A 45 9.36 8.62 -9.11
CA CYS A 45 9.94 8.02 -7.89
C CYS A 45 8.99 8.03 -6.67
N ILE A 46 7.82 8.66 -6.80
CA ILE A 46 6.75 8.66 -5.80
C ILE A 46 5.46 8.18 -6.45
N THR A 47 4.70 7.36 -5.73
CA THR A 47 3.44 6.78 -6.21
C THR A 47 2.30 7.20 -5.30
N PRO A 48 1.19 7.73 -5.83
CA PRO A 48 0.01 8.02 -5.01
C PRO A 48 -0.44 6.80 -4.23
N SER A 49 -0.70 6.97 -2.93
CA SER A 49 -1.25 5.94 -2.05
C SER A 49 -2.76 5.81 -2.25
N LEU A 50 -3.17 5.52 -3.48
CA LEU A 50 -4.57 5.48 -3.92
C LEU A 50 -4.89 4.14 -4.57
N VAL A 51 -6.07 3.60 -4.25
CA VAL A 51 -6.64 2.45 -4.94
C VAL A 51 -8.03 2.86 -5.41
N THR A 52 -8.33 2.62 -6.68
CA THR A 52 -9.63 2.94 -7.26
C THR A 52 -10.24 1.73 -7.96
N PHE A 53 -11.57 1.62 -7.87
CA PHE A 53 -12.37 0.57 -8.46
C PHE A 53 -13.31 1.21 -9.49
N THR A 54 -13.23 0.79 -10.75
CA THR A 54 -14.03 1.29 -11.86
C THR A 54 -14.49 0.18 -12.80
N ASP A 55 -15.73 0.28 -13.28
CA ASP A 55 -16.26 -0.65 -14.27
C ASP A 55 -15.65 -0.43 -15.69
N LYS A 56 -14.80 0.59 -15.86
CA LYS A 56 -14.08 0.92 -17.11
C LYS A 56 -12.61 1.22 -16.80
N GLU A 57 -11.71 0.82 -17.70
CA GLU A 57 -10.24 0.84 -17.57
C GLU A 57 -9.57 2.23 -17.48
N LEU A 58 -10.31 3.34 -17.40
CA LEU A 58 -9.67 4.66 -17.37
C LEU A 58 -10.30 5.58 -16.33
N LEU A 59 -9.53 5.87 -15.28
CA LEU A 59 -9.68 7.12 -14.54
C LEU A 59 -8.44 7.96 -14.80
N THR A 60 -8.59 8.93 -15.68
CA THR A 60 -7.69 10.05 -15.78
C THR A 60 -7.89 10.93 -14.53
N ASP A 61 -6.76 11.28 -13.92
CA ASP A 61 -6.57 12.07 -12.71
C ASP A 61 -7.52 13.27 -12.57
N ASP A 62 -8.30 13.32 -11.47
CA ASP A 62 -8.48 14.49 -10.57
C ASP A 62 -9.68 14.33 -9.60
N LEU A 63 -10.62 13.41 -9.89
CA LEU A 63 -11.90 13.32 -9.14
C LEU A 63 -11.88 12.37 -7.95
N ALA A 64 -10.84 11.55 -7.79
CA ALA A 64 -10.66 10.76 -6.59
C ALA A 64 -10.17 11.69 -5.47
N LYS A 65 -11.10 12.21 -4.67
CA LYS A 65 -10.76 12.86 -3.39
C LYS A 65 -9.79 11.93 -2.67
N LYS A 66 -8.52 12.35 -2.56
CA LYS A 66 -7.50 11.62 -1.81
C LYS A 66 -7.97 11.54 -0.37
N GLN A 67 -8.18 10.32 0.13
CA GLN A 67 -8.71 10.09 1.46
C GLN A 67 -7.94 8.96 2.12
N ASP A 68 -7.63 9.18 3.40
CA ASP A 68 -6.59 8.46 4.12
C ASP A 68 -7.03 7.05 4.56
N VAL A 69 -7.16 6.10 3.62
CA VAL A 69 -7.47 4.68 3.93
C VAL A 69 -6.48 4.10 4.95
N LYS A 70 -5.22 4.55 4.93
CA LYS A 70 -4.20 4.13 5.91
C LYS A 70 -4.57 4.43 7.37
N ARG A 71 -5.49 5.38 7.63
CA ARG A 71 -6.01 5.64 9.00
C ARG A 71 -6.86 4.49 9.55
N LEU A 72 -7.31 3.57 8.71
CA LEU A 72 -8.03 2.37 9.16
C LEU A 72 -7.09 1.33 9.81
N ILE A 73 -5.80 1.36 9.46
CA ILE A 73 -4.83 0.34 9.88
C ILE A 73 -4.66 0.40 11.40
N GLY A 74 -4.81 -0.75 12.05
CA GLY A 74 -4.67 -0.88 13.50
C GLY A 74 -5.82 -0.32 14.33
N ARG A 75 -6.86 0.26 13.71
CA ARG A 75 -8.03 0.81 14.42
C ARG A 75 -9.18 -0.18 14.49
N ARG A 76 -10.01 -0.03 15.52
CA ARG A 76 -11.30 -0.72 15.65
C ARG A 76 -12.41 0.19 15.20
N LEU A 77 -13.47 -0.38 14.62
CA LEU A 77 -14.58 0.41 14.07
C LEU A 77 -15.23 1.35 15.12
N ASN A 78 -15.25 0.93 16.38
CA ASN A 78 -15.86 1.66 17.49
C ASN A 78 -14.98 2.75 18.12
N ASP A 79 -13.80 3.05 17.55
CA ASP A 79 -12.97 4.17 17.98
C ASP A 79 -13.63 5.52 17.61
N GLU A 80 -13.70 6.47 18.54
CA GLU A 80 -14.32 7.78 18.34
C GLU A 80 -13.66 8.57 17.21
N THR A 81 -12.32 8.52 17.12
CA THR A 81 -11.57 9.20 16.06
C THR A 81 -11.91 8.62 14.70
N MET A 82 -12.08 7.30 14.63
CA MET A 82 -12.48 6.59 13.42
C MET A 82 -13.92 6.94 13.02
N GLN A 83 -14.84 7.00 13.96
CA GLN A 83 -16.23 7.42 13.70
C GLN A 83 -16.31 8.87 13.19
N GLY A 84 -15.41 9.74 13.67
CA GLY A 84 -15.25 11.10 13.16
C GLY A 84 -14.71 11.14 11.72
N ASP A 85 -13.64 10.41 11.46
CA ASP A 85 -13.00 10.31 10.13
C ASP A 85 -13.99 9.72 9.09
N MET A 86 -14.75 8.69 9.46
CA MET A 86 -15.74 8.03 8.59
C MET A 86 -16.81 8.97 8.04
N LYS A 87 -17.18 10.03 8.78
CA LYS A 87 -18.17 11.02 8.33
C LYS A 87 -17.68 11.88 7.16
N ARG A 88 -16.36 11.95 6.95
CA ARG A 88 -15.73 12.78 5.92
C ARG A 88 -15.36 11.98 4.67
N TRP A 89 -15.34 10.65 4.78
CA TRP A 89 -14.95 9.79 3.68
C TRP A 89 -16.07 9.59 2.66
N PRO A 90 -15.75 9.57 1.35
CA PRO A 90 -16.70 9.31 0.28
C PRO A 90 -17.00 7.80 0.10
N PHE A 91 -16.32 6.93 0.85
CA PHE A 91 -16.48 5.48 0.79
C PHE A 91 -17.09 4.93 2.08
N LYS A 92 -17.80 3.80 1.95
CA LYS A 92 -18.41 3.12 3.10
C LYS A 92 -17.40 2.21 3.79
N VAL A 93 -17.30 2.31 5.11
CA VAL A 93 -16.57 1.35 5.95
C VAL A 93 -17.58 0.47 6.69
N ILE A 94 -17.37 -0.84 6.69
CA ILE A 94 -18.22 -1.84 7.35
C ILE A 94 -17.44 -2.57 8.45
N ASN A 95 -18.17 -3.06 9.45
CA ASN A 95 -17.62 -3.97 10.45
C ASN A 95 -17.56 -5.39 9.87
N SER A 96 -16.41 -6.03 9.97
CA SER A 96 -16.26 -7.46 9.73
C SER A 96 -15.51 -8.06 10.92
N ASN A 97 -16.24 -8.71 11.82
CA ASN A 97 -15.70 -9.34 13.02
C ASN A 97 -14.82 -8.42 13.90
N GLY A 98 -15.27 -7.18 14.10
CA GLY A 98 -14.56 -6.16 14.89
C GLY A 98 -13.52 -5.35 14.09
N GLN A 99 -13.24 -5.74 12.85
CA GLN A 99 -12.27 -5.07 11.98
C GLN A 99 -12.98 -4.18 10.94
N PRO A 100 -12.48 -2.96 10.71
CA PRO A 100 -13.02 -2.11 9.66
C PRO A 100 -12.59 -2.58 8.27
N LYS A 101 -13.54 -2.65 7.34
CA LYS A 101 -13.29 -2.95 5.92
C LYS A 101 -13.92 -1.91 5.02
N VAL A 102 -13.22 -1.48 3.98
CA VAL A 102 -13.80 -0.61 2.94
C VAL A 102 -14.73 -1.45 2.06
N LYS A 103 -16.00 -1.06 1.93
CA LYS A 103 -16.95 -1.68 1.02
C LYS A 103 -16.88 -0.96 -0.33
N VAL A 104 -16.48 -1.69 -1.35
CA VAL A 104 -16.42 -1.22 -2.73
C VAL A 104 -17.42 -1.99 -3.59
N LYS A 105 -17.83 -1.37 -4.71
CA LYS A 105 -18.56 -2.04 -5.77
C LYS A 105 -17.60 -2.15 -6.96
N TRP A 106 -17.49 -3.34 -7.51
CA TRP A 106 -16.73 -3.66 -8.71
C TRP A 106 -17.52 -4.75 -9.45
N CYS A 107 -17.66 -4.63 -10.77
CA CYS A 107 -18.35 -5.60 -11.62
C CYS A 107 -17.34 -6.42 -12.43
#